data_AF-A0A1S9DYX2-F1
#
_entry.id   AF-A0A1S9DYX2-F1
#
_cell.length_a   1.000
_cell.length_b   1.000
_cell.length_c   1.000
_cell.angle_alpha   90.00
_cell.angle_beta   90.00
_cell.angle_gamma   90.00
#
_symmetry.space_group_name_H-M   'P 1'
#
loop_
_entity.id
_entity.type
_entity.pdbx_description
1 polymer ?
#
loop_
_entity_poly.entity_id
_entity_poly.type
_entity_poly.pdbx_seq_one_letter_code
_entity_poly.pdbx_strand_id
1 'polypeptide(L)'
;MVLAPFSEINGRRPIFVSSGLVFTVCLIGSGATESFAGMLVARFFLGVGGSTFSTMVGGVISDIYHAEHRNVPMSCFSGAVLFGTGLGPLIPGFIDYRANWRWIHYSQAIASAVLMLVLFVFLNETRGSVLLSRKAKALNKYYDTLESAGYVGVVFCSDDDFMEKQQVRRIRWKVKSDEERESITKMITISCFRPFHLLLTEPVVFFFSLWVSFSWAVLYLQFIAIPIVFSTNYHFNVEQTGAVFAAVSIGALLATPLSIYQEKFAMRIGKMSSTPEGRLYFTCAESILLPIGLFWFGWTSFSSVPWIVPTIAVGCSTIGIFSIYLAAFNYLADTYHRYASSAIAAQSFCRNVMGAVFPLVTNAMFNNLGYPAASSLLGGIGVLLTIVPWVLVFYGPQIRARSKFASEIMNQH
;
A
#
# COMPACT_ATOMS: atom_id res chain seq x y z
N MET A 1 9.67 -5.78 -2.85
CA MET A 1 10.63 -5.85 -3.98
C MET A 1 11.04 -7.29 -4.28
N VAL A 2 11.52 -8.08 -3.30
CA VAL A 2 11.94 -9.48 -3.54
C VAL A 2 10.79 -10.49 -3.64
N LEU A 3 9.81 -10.45 -2.73
CA LEU A 3 8.71 -11.42 -2.71
C LEU A 3 7.65 -11.21 -3.81
N ALA A 4 7.64 -10.02 -4.42
CA ALA A 4 6.71 -9.69 -5.50
C ALA A 4 6.90 -10.62 -6.72
N PRO A 5 8.12 -10.77 -7.30
CA PRO A 5 8.44 -11.76 -8.34
C PRO A 5 8.07 -13.20 -8.05
N PHE A 6 8.03 -13.62 -6.78
CA PHE A 6 7.62 -14.98 -6.44
C PHE A 6 6.09 -15.13 -6.54
N SER A 7 5.34 -14.11 -6.13
CA SER A 7 3.87 -14.08 -6.26
C SER A 7 3.39 -13.98 -7.72
N GLU A 8 4.06 -13.13 -8.50
CA GLU A 8 4.71 -13.52 -9.74
C GLU A 8 4.23 -14.79 -10.46
N ILE A 9 5.00 -15.82 -10.12
CA ILE A 9 5.12 -17.08 -10.83
C ILE A 9 4.21 -18.12 -10.18
N ASN A 10 4.13 -18.08 -8.85
CA ASN A 10 3.46 -19.10 -8.04
C ASN A 10 2.01 -18.76 -7.73
N GLY A 11 1.58 -17.51 -8.00
CA GLY A 11 0.28 -16.99 -7.61
C GLY A 11 0.33 -16.22 -6.30
N ARG A 12 -0.74 -15.46 -6.01
CA ARG A 12 -0.82 -14.57 -4.84
C ARG A 12 -1.09 -15.36 -3.56
N ARG A 13 -2.00 -16.35 -3.62
CA ARG A 13 -2.45 -17.13 -2.45
C ARG A 13 -1.31 -17.83 -1.68
N PRO A 14 -0.40 -18.62 -2.31
CA PRO A 14 0.63 -19.33 -1.55
C PRO A 14 1.62 -18.39 -0.85
N ILE A 15 1.87 -17.22 -1.43
CA ILE A 15 2.75 -16.21 -0.84
C ILE A 15 2.08 -15.54 0.36
N PHE A 16 0.78 -15.22 0.29
CA PHE A 16 0.04 -14.74 1.47
C PHE A 16 0.04 -15.75 2.62
N VAL A 17 -0.23 -17.03 2.32
CA VAL A 17 -0.29 -18.09 3.34
C VAL A 17 1.07 -18.30 4.00
N SER A 18 2.13 -18.45 3.21
CA SER A 18 3.49 -18.68 3.74
C SER A 18 4.03 -17.49 4.53
N SER A 19 3.92 -16.27 4.00
CA SER A 19 4.37 -15.06 4.70
C SER A 19 3.58 -14.79 5.98
N GLY A 20 2.27 -15.08 5.97
CA GLY A 20 1.42 -14.93 7.16
C GLY A 20 1.67 -15.97 8.24
N LEU A 21 2.05 -17.19 7.86
CA LEU A 21 2.52 -18.20 8.82
C LEU A 21 3.81 -17.73 9.50
N VAL A 22 4.80 -17.28 8.72
CA VAL A 22 6.05 -16.72 9.25
C VAL A 22 5.77 -15.55 10.18
N PHE A 23 4.89 -14.63 9.77
CA PHE A 23 4.49 -13.48 10.58
C PHE A 23 3.88 -13.92 11.94
N THR A 24 2.94 -14.86 11.92
CA THR A 24 2.26 -15.34 13.13
C THR A 24 3.21 -16.06 14.08
N VAL A 25 4.07 -16.95 13.56
CA VAL A 25 5.07 -17.67 14.37
C VAL A 25 6.07 -16.69 15.00
N CYS A 26 6.51 -15.68 14.25
CA CYS A 26 7.44 -14.67 14.77
C CYS A 26 6.80 -13.74 15.81
N LEU A 27 5.49 -13.48 15.75
CA LEU A 27 4.76 -12.80 16.84
C LEU A 27 4.81 -13.62 18.13
N ILE A 28 4.52 -14.91 18.06
CA ILE A 28 4.60 -15.82 19.21
C ILE A 28 6.03 -15.84 19.77
N GLY A 29 7.03 -15.97 18.90
CA GLY A 29 8.44 -15.91 19.27
C GLY A 29 8.84 -14.59 19.94
N SER A 30 8.29 -13.46 19.49
CA SER A 30 8.54 -12.15 20.11
C SER A 30 7.94 -12.04 21.51
N GLY A 31 6.82 -12.70 21.79
CA GLY A 31 6.25 -12.76 23.15
C GLY A 31 6.99 -13.72 24.08
N ALA A 32 7.50 -14.83 23.53
CA ALA A 32 8.13 -15.91 24.30
C ALA A 32 9.61 -15.66 24.59
N THR A 33 10.32 -14.87 23.77
CA THR A 33 11.75 -14.63 23.96
C THR A 33 12.05 -13.88 25.27
N GLU A 34 13.14 -14.27 25.92
CA GLU A 34 13.72 -13.59 27.09
C GLU A 34 15.00 -12.84 26.74
N SER A 35 15.55 -13.08 25.55
CA SER A 35 16.75 -12.42 25.05
C SER A 35 16.40 -11.28 24.09
N PHE A 36 17.11 -10.16 24.23
CA PHE A 36 17.04 -9.04 23.31
C PHE A 36 17.44 -9.44 21.88
N ALA A 37 18.48 -10.26 21.73
CA ALA A 37 18.88 -10.77 20.41
C ALA A 37 17.77 -11.63 19.77
N GLY A 38 17.13 -12.49 20.57
CA GLY A 38 15.97 -13.28 20.12
C GLY A 38 14.80 -12.40 19.67
N MET A 39 14.56 -11.30 20.38
CA MET A 39 13.55 -10.29 20.01
C MET A 39 13.86 -9.65 18.65
N LEU A 40 15.11 -9.23 18.42
CA LEU A 40 15.51 -8.62 17.16
C LEU A 40 15.36 -9.57 15.98
N VAL A 41 15.77 -10.83 16.13
CA VAL A 41 15.62 -11.86 15.09
C VAL A 41 14.15 -12.11 14.79
N ALA A 42 13.31 -12.28 15.82
CA ALA A 42 11.87 -12.47 15.64
C ALA A 42 11.22 -11.25 14.95
N ARG A 43 11.57 -10.02 15.34
CA ARG A 43 11.07 -8.79 14.70
C ARG A 43 11.53 -8.63 13.26
N PHE A 44 12.75 -9.07 12.93
CA PHE A 44 13.26 -9.04 11.56
C PHE A 44 12.40 -9.93 10.65
N PHE A 45 12.19 -11.20 11.02
CA PHE A 45 11.37 -12.11 10.24
C PHE A 45 9.88 -11.74 10.25
N LEU A 46 9.39 -11.13 11.33
CA LEU A 46 8.09 -10.50 11.38
C LEU A 46 7.95 -9.42 10.30
N GLY A 47 8.95 -8.55 10.15
CA GLY A 47 8.97 -7.53 9.09
C GLY A 47 8.97 -8.15 7.68
N VAL A 48 9.76 -9.22 7.46
CA VAL A 48 9.77 -9.96 6.19
C VAL A 48 8.39 -10.51 5.85
N GLY A 49 7.72 -11.19 6.79
CA GLY A 49 6.36 -11.72 6.61
C GLY A 49 5.33 -10.61 6.36
N GLY A 50 5.39 -9.53 7.15
CA GLY A 50 4.48 -8.38 7.07
C GLY A 50 4.59 -7.61 5.74
N SER A 51 5.77 -7.59 5.13
CA SER A 51 6.02 -6.88 3.86
C SER A 51 5.11 -7.38 2.72
N THR A 52 4.73 -8.67 2.74
CA THR A 52 3.85 -9.27 1.73
C THR A 52 2.46 -8.63 1.76
N PHE A 53 1.88 -8.50 2.96
CA PHE A 53 0.54 -7.93 3.13
C PHE A 53 0.50 -6.46 2.74
N SER A 54 1.55 -5.69 3.04
CA SER A 54 1.58 -4.28 2.63
C SER A 54 1.77 -4.09 1.13
N THR A 55 2.48 -4.98 0.42
CA THR A 55 2.87 -4.75 -0.98
C THR A 55 1.97 -5.46 -2.00
N MET A 56 1.42 -6.61 -1.66
CA MET A 56 0.66 -7.44 -2.62
C MET A 56 -0.80 -7.04 -2.75
N VAL A 57 -1.39 -6.39 -1.74
CA VAL A 57 -2.83 -6.05 -1.75
C VAL A 57 -3.20 -5.13 -2.90
N GLY A 58 -2.40 -4.10 -3.18
CA GLY A 58 -2.63 -3.23 -4.35
C GLY A 58 -2.54 -3.98 -5.68
N GLY A 59 -1.63 -4.95 -5.79
CA GLY A 59 -1.54 -5.86 -6.94
C GLY A 59 -2.79 -6.73 -7.08
N VAL A 60 -3.30 -7.28 -5.97
CA VAL A 60 -4.55 -8.06 -5.96
C VAL A 60 -5.75 -7.20 -6.37
N ILE A 61 -5.86 -5.98 -5.87
CA ILE A 61 -6.92 -5.05 -6.27
C ILE A 61 -6.82 -4.76 -7.77
N SER A 62 -5.61 -4.55 -8.31
CA SER A 62 -5.43 -4.34 -9.74
C SER A 62 -5.71 -5.58 -10.60
N ASP A 63 -5.53 -6.79 -10.04
CA ASP A 63 -5.81 -8.06 -10.69
C ASP A 63 -7.33 -8.33 -10.76
N ILE A 64 -8.13 -7.77 -9.83
CA ILE A 64 -9.59 -7.98 -9.73
C ILE A 64 -10.40 -6.84 -10.37
N TYR A 65 -9.95 -5.59 -10.24
CA TYR A 65 -10.71 -4.40 -10.64
C TYR A 65 -10.04 -3.64 -11.80
N HIS A 66 -10.87 -3.27 -12.79
CA HIS A 66 -10.52 -2.34 -13.86
C HIS A 66 -10.23 -0.93 -13.30
N ALA A 67 -9.43 -0.15 -14.04
CA ALA A 67 -8.94 1.16 -13.59
C ALA A 67 -10.06 2.17 -13.25
N GLU A 68 -11.19 2.11 -13.96
CA GLU A 68 -12.36 2.98 -13.76
C GLU A 68 -13.06 2.76 -12.41
N HIS A 69 -13.09 1.52 -11.92
CA HIS A 69 -13.77 1.14 -10.67
C HIS A 69 -12.81 0.86 -9.51
N ARG A 70 -11.53 1.17 -9.69
CA ARG A 70 -10.47 0.81 -8.75
C ARG A 70 -10.46 1.66 -7.47
N ASN A 71 -10.96 2.90 -7.53
CA ASN A 71 -10.82 3.83 -6.42
C ASN A 71 -11.58 3.36 -5.17
N VAL A 72 -12.81 2.84 -5.28
CA VAL A 72 -13.56 2.37 -4.10
C VAL A 72 -12.82 1.26 -3.32
N PRO A 73 -12.36 0.15 -3.96
CA PRO A 73 -11.49 -0.83 -3.29
C PRO A 73 -10.21 -0.22 -2.71
N MET A 74 -9.58 0.70 -3.42
CA MET A 74 -8.34 1.36 -2.97
C MET A 74 -8.56 2.28 -1.77
N SER A 75 -9.67 3.00 -1.71
CA SER A 75 -10.10 3.81 -0.57
C SER A 75 -10.34 2.94 0.65
N CYS A 76 -11.07 1.82 0.49
CA CYS A 76 -11.31 0.87 1.59
C CYS A 76 -9.99 0.27 2.11
N PHE A 77 -9.07 -0.10 1.21
CA PHE A 77 -7.74 -0.57 1.59
C PHE A 77 -6.95 0.50 2.35
N SER A 78 -6.88 1.72 1.82
CA SER A 78 -6.17 2.83 2.44
C SER A 78 -6.73 3.18 3.81
N GLY A 79 -8.07 3.11 3.93
CA GLY A 79 -8.81 3.30 5.17
C GLY A 79 -8.47 2.25 6.20
N ALA A 80 -8.49 0.98 5.81
CA ALA A 80 -8.12 -0.13 6.69
C ALA A 80 -6.67 -0.02 7.19
N VAL A 81 -5.74 0.39 6.31
CA VAL A 81 -4.34 0.60 6.68
C VAL A 81 -4.20 1.69 7.74
N LEU A 82 -4.78 2.87 7.52
CA LEU A 82 -4.66 3.98 8.48
C LEU A 82 -5.47 3.77 9.75
N PHE A 83 -6.64 3.14 9.64
CA PHE A 83 -7.42 2.71 10.79
C PHE A 83 -6.62 1.75 11.68
N GLY A 84 -5.95 0.76 11.07
CA GLY A 84 -5.06 -0.17 11.74
C GLY A 84 -3.85 0.50 12.39
N THR A 85 -3.28 1.54 11.76
CA THR A 85 -2.20 2.34 12.34
C THR A 85 -2.62 2.99 13.67
N GLY A 86 -3.85 3.50 13.77
CA GLY A 86 -4.38 4.04 15.03
C GLY A 86 -4.67 2.98 16.09
N LEU A 87 -5.18 1.81 15.68
CA LEU A 87 -5.38 0.68 16.60
C LEU A 87 -4.05 0.13 17.17
N GLY A 88 -2.96 0.28 16.41
CA GLY A 88 -1.64 -0.24 16.74
C GLY A 88 -1.11 0.21 18.10
N PRO A 89 -1.22 1.49 18.51
CA PRO A 89 -0.91 1.91 19.87
C PRO A 89 -2.12 1.90 20.82
N LEU A 90 -3.35 2.06 20.28
CA LEU A 90 -4.55 2.09 21.10
C LEU A 90 -4.70 0.79 21.88
N ILE A 91 -4.80 -0.36 21.20
CA ILE A 91 -5.05 -1.65 21.87
C ILE A 91 -3.89 -2.03 22.80
N PRO A 92 -2.62 -1.94 22.37
CA PRO A 92 -1.49 -2.22 23.26
C PRO A 92 -1.38 -1.28 24.45
N GLY A 93 -1.79 0.00 24.35
CA GLY A 93 -1.81 0.90 25.49
C GLY A 93 -2.71 0.41 26.63
N PHE A 94 -3.88 -0.16 26.31
CA PHE A 94 -4.74 -0.82 27.30
C PHE A 94 -4.14 -2.11 27.85
N ILE A 95 -3.52 -2.92 26.99
CA ILE A 95 -2.92 -4.21 27.39
C ILE A 95 -1.71 -3.98 28.29
N ASP A 96 -0.84 -3.02 27.96
CA ASP A 96 0.37 -2.73 28.72
C ASP A 96 0.04 -2.20 30.11
N TYR A 97 -0.97 -1.32 30.22
CA TYR A 97 -1.39 -0.77 31.51
C TYR A 97 -2.05 -1.81 32.44
N ARG A 98 -2.76 -2.81 31.89
CA ARG A 98 -3.58 -3.75 32.68
C ARG A 98 -2.98 -5.15 32.80
N ALA A 99 -2.06 -5.50 31.92
CA ALA A 99 -1.44 -6.81 31.85
C ALA A 99 0.08 -6.66 31.75
N ASN A 100 0.69 -7.22 30.70
CA ASN A 100 2.13 -7.23 30.51
C ASN A 100 2.43 -7.05 29.02
N TRP A 101 3.55 -6.40 28.69
CA TRP A 101 4.02 -6.20 27.32
C TRP A 101 4.05 -7.49 26.48
N ARG A 102 4.27 -8.67 27.09
CA ARG A 102 4.21 -9.97 26.38
C ARG A 102 2.85 -10.25 25.75
N TRP A 103 1.78 -9.86 26.44
CA TRP A 103 0.41 -10.03 25.94
C TRP A 103 0.10 -9.13 24.74
N ILE A 104 0.88 -8.06 24.51
CA ILE A 104 0.79 -7.29 23.27
C ILE A 104 1.12 -8.19 22.06
N HIS A 105 2.15 -9.03 22.19
CA HIS A 105 2.54 -9.95 21.12
C HIS A 105 1.60 -11.14 20.99
N TYR A 106 1.14 -11.72 22.11
CA TYR A 106 0.22 -12.85 22.07
C TYR A 106 -1.17 -12.47 21.54
N SER A 107 -1.72 -11.32 21.92
CA SER A 107 -3.00 -10.83 21.39
C SER A 107 -2.93 -10.58 19.87
N GLN A 108 -1.84 -9.97 19.39
CA GLN A 108 -1.59 -9.81 17.96
C GLN A 108 -1.41 -11.15 17.25
N ALA A 109 -0.74 -12.13 17.88
CA ALA A 109 -0.57 -13.47 17.32
C ALA A 109 -1.91 -14.21 17.15
N ILE A 110 -2.80 -14.11 18.13
CA ILE A 110 -4.15 -14.70 18.06
C ILE A 110 -4.95 -14.04 16.93
N ALA A 111 -4.99 -12.71 16.88
CA ALA A 111 -5.68 -11.98 15.82
C ALA A 111 -5.12 -12.34 14.43
N SER A 112 -3.79 -12.43 14.31
CA SER A 112 -3.12 -12.86 13.08
C SER A 112 -3.48 -14.30 12.71
N ALA A 113 -3.47 -15.24 13.66
CA ALA A 113 -3.81 -16.64 13.41
C ALA A 113 -5.26 -16.80 12.91
N VAL A 114 -6.20 -16.09 13.53
CA VAL A 114 -7.61 -16.08 13.10
C VAL A 114 -7.73 -15.52 11.68
N LEU A 115 -7.09 -14.38 11.40
CA LEU A 115 -7.09 -13.78 10.06
C LEU A 115 -6.46 -14.73 9.03
N MET A 116 -5.38 -15.42 9.38
CA MET A 116 -4.73 -16.40 8.52
C MET A 116 -5.62 -17.60 8.20
N LEU A 117 -6.40 -18.07 9.17
CA LEU A 117 -7.39 -19.13 8.95
C LEU A 117 -8.47 -18.67 7.96
N VAL A 118 -8.98 -17.46 8.14
CA VAL A 118 -9.95 -16.85 7.21
C VAL A 118 -9.35 -16.72 5.81
N LEU A 119 -8.13 -16.19 5.68
CA LEU A 119 -7.44 -16.08 4.39
C LEU A 119 -7.21 -17.45 3.75
N PHE A 120 -6.84 -18.46 4.53
CA PHE A 120 -6.62 -19.81 4.01
C PHE A 120 -7.89 -20.42 3.40
N VAL A 121 -9.05 -20.21 4.04
CA VAL A 121 -10.34 -20.76 3.60
C VAL A 121 -10.95 -19.95 2.44
N PHE A 122 -10.94 -18.61 2.52
CA PHE A 122 -11.70 -17.77 1.61
C PHE A 122 -10.88 -17.17 0.46
N LEU A 123 -9.56 -17.02 0.60
CA LEU A 123 -8.74 -16.41 -0.45
C LEU A 123 -8.47 -17.42 -1.58
N ASN A 124 -9.15 -17.22 -2.70
CA ASN A 124 -8.85 -17.94 -3.93
C ASN A 124 -7.69 -17.28 -4.69
N GLU A 125 -7.13 -18.01 -5.66
CA GLU A 125 -6.07 -17.44 -6.50
C GLU A 125 -6.65 -16.33 -7.38
N THR A 126 -6.08 -15.13 -7.29
CA THR A 126 -6.57 -13.93 -7.98
C THR A 126 -5.83 -13.69 -9.29
N ARG A 127 -4.63 -14.26 -9.48
CA ARG A 127 -3.82 -13.97 -10.65
C ARG A 127 -4.29 -14.72 -11.90
N GLY A 128 -4.78 -13.96 -12.89
CA GLY A 128 -5.29 -14.49 -14.15
C GLY A 128 -4.29 -15.35 -14.92
N SER A 129 -3.02 -14.94 -15.01
CA SER A 129 -1.99 -15.71 -15.75
C SER A 129 -1.74 -17.11 -15.16
N VAL A 130 -1.77 -17.22 -13.83
CA VAL A 130 -1.60 -18.51 -13.12
C VAL A 130 -2.83 -19.39 -13.29
N LEU A 131 -4.03 -18.81 -13.24
CA LEU A 131 -5.27 -19.53 -13.53
C LEU A 131 -5.30 -20.05 -14.97
N LEU A 132 -4.87 -19.25 -15.94
CA LEU A 132 -4.80 -19.65 -17.34
C LEU A 132 -3.78 -20.76 -17.55
N SER A 133 -2.61 -20.69 -16.92
CA SER A 133 -1.60 -21.75 -16.93
C SER A 133 -2.14 -23.07 -16.36
N ARG A 134 -2.89 -23.00 -15.24
CA ARG A 134 -3.55 -24.19 -14.66
C ARG A 134 -4.60 -24.79 -15.61
N LYS A 135 -5.42 -23.97 -16.25
CA LYS A 135 -6.41 -24.42 -17.25
C LYS A 135 -5.75 -25.05 -18.48
N ALA A 136 -4.71 -24.42 -19.03
CA ALA A 136 -3.95 -24.93 -20.16
C ALA A 136 -3.31 -26.28 -19.85
N LYS A 137 -2.73 -26.46 -18.65
CA LYS A 137 -2.19 -27.75 -18.19
C LYS A 137 -3.26 -28.83 -18.06
N ALA A 138 -4.41 -28.50 -17.48
CA ALA A 138 -5.52 -29.44 -17.36
C ALA A 138 -6.02 -29.90 -18.74
N LEU A 139 -6.14 -28.96 -19.68
CA LEU A 139 -6.57 -29.25 -21.04
C LEU A 139 -5.52 -30.07 -21.81
N ASN A 140 -4.24 -29.75 -21.67
CA ASN A 140 -3.15 -30.56 -22.25
C ASN A 140 -3.14 -31.98 -21.69
N LYS A 141 -3.36 -32.15 -20.38
CA LYS A 141 -3.46 -33.48 -19.75
C LYS A 141 -4.66 -34.26 -20.31
N TYR A 142 -5.80 -33.61 -20.53
CA TYR A 142 -6.95 -34.22 -21.17
C TYR A 142 -6.61 -34.71 -22.60
N TYR A 143 -5.96 -33.88 -23.41
CA TYR A 143 -5.50 -34.28 -24.74
C TYR A 143 -4.44 -35.40 -24.71
N ASP A 144 -3.54 -35.42 -23.71
CA ASP A 144 -2.61 -36.55 -23.52
C ASP A 144 -3.36 -37.86 -23.26
N THR A 145 -4.44 -37.78 -22.49
CA THR A 145 -5.26 -38.96 -22.17
C THR A 145 -5.99 -39.46 -23.41
N LEU A 146 -6.55 -38.57 -24.24
CA LEU A 146 -7.17 -38.92 -25.52
C LEU A 146 -6.17 -39.53 -26.52
N GLU A 147 -4.98 -38.93 -26.64
CA GLU A 147 -3.92 -39.46 -27.49
C GLU A 147 -3.48 -40.85 -27.03
N SER A 148 -3.39 -41.09 -25.72
CA SER A 148 -3.08 -42.42 -25.17
C SER A 148 -4.17 -43.47 -25.42
N ALA A 149 -5.42 -43.03 -25.59
CA ALA A 149 -6.56 -43.87 -25.96
C ALA A 149 -6.71 -44.05 -27.49
N GLY A 150 -5.79 -43.50 -28.30
CA GLY A 150 -5.77 -43.64 -29.76
C GLY A 150 -6.53 -42.54 -30.53
N TYR A 151 -7.10 -41.55 -29.84
CA TYR A 151 -7.73 -40.39 -30.48
C TYR A 151 -6.68 -39.32 -30.76
N VAL A 152 -6.23 -39.21 -32.01
CA VAL A 152 -5.15 -38.28 -32.40
C VAL A 152 -5.69 -37.10 -33.20
N GLY A 153 -5.51 -35.91 -32.63
CA GLY A 153 -5.71 -34.62 -33.29
C GLY A 153 -7.15 -34.12 -33.32
N VAL A 154 -7.29 -32.84 -33.65
CA VAL A 154 -8.57 -32.14 -33.70
C VAL A 154 -8.76 -31.57 -35.10
N VAL A 155 -9.97 -31.72 -35.63
CA VAL A 155 -10.38 -31.14 -36.90
C VAL A 155 -10.99 -29.77 -36.63
N PHE A 156 -10.42 -28.72 -37.23
CA PHE A 156 -11.04 -27.40 -37.24
C PHE A 156 -11.97 -27.29 -38.45
N CYS A 157 -13.23 -26.93 -38.21
CA CYS A 157 -14.06 -26.35 -39.26
C CYS A 157 -13.87 -24.84 -39.15
N SER A 158 -13.24 -24.23 -40.15
CA SER A 158 -13.32 -22.79 -40.37
C SER A 158 -14.63 -22.47 -41.07
N ASP A 159 -15.39 -21.50 -40.56
CA ASP A 159 -16.68 -21.10 -41.13
C ASP A 159 -16.55 -20.54 -42.58
N ASP A 160 -15.33 -20.18 -43.00
CA ASP A 160 -15.06 -19.50 -44.29
C ASP A 160 -14.56 -20.40 -45.44
N ASP A 161 -14.39 -21.72 -45.26
CA ASP A 161 -13.83 -22.55 -46.34
C ASP A 161 -14.40 -23.98 -46.37
N PHE A 162 -15.53 -24.15 -47.05
CA PHE A 162 -16.20 -25.45 -47.24
C PHE A 162 -15.42 -26.45 -48.13
N MET A 163 -14.24 -26.08 -48.64
CA MET A 163 -13.45 -26.90 -49.58
C MET A 163 -12.00 -27.16 -49.15
N GLU A 164 -11.55 -26.65 -48.00
CA GLU A 164 -10.17 -26.90 -47.55
C GLU A 164 -10.05 -28.23 -46.79
N LYS A 165 -9.03 -29.02 -47.15
CA LYS A 165 -8.75 -30.35 -46.59
C LYS A 165 -8.72 -30.28 -45.05
N GLN A 166 -9.60 -31.04 -44.38
CA GLN A 166 -9.57 -31.26 -42.93
C GLN A 166 -8.17 -31.73 -42.49
N GLN A 167 -7.33 -30.79 -42.04
CA GLN A 167 -6.02 -31.10 -41.50
C GLN A 167 -6.16 -31.44 -40.02
N VAL A 168 -5.87 -32.70 -39.69
CA VAL A 168 -5.74 -33.14 -38.30
C VAL A 168 -4.50 -32.48 -37.70
N ARG A 169 -4.69 -31.61 -36.71
CA ARG A 169 -3.59 -30.93 -36.01
C ARG A 169 -3.54 -31.36 -34.54
N ARG A 170 -2.32 -31.59 -34.04
CA ARG A 170 -2.07 -31.82 -32.60
C ARG A 170 -2.10 -30.47 -31.88
N ILE A 171 -2.98 -30.31 -30.90
CA ILE A 171 -3.15 -29.05 -30.18
C ILE A 171 -2.45 -29.13 -28.84
N ARG A 172 -1.65 -28.12 -28.52
CA ARG A 172 -1.13 -27.88 -27.17
C ARG A 172 -1.37 -26.43 -26.78
N TRP A 173 -2.08 -26.24 -25.68
CA TRP A 173 -2.38 -24.94 -25.14
C TRP A 173 -1.14 -24.42 -24.43
N LYS A 174 -0.67 -23.27 -24.87
CA LYS A 174 0.41 -22.52 -24.23
C LYS A 174 -0.10 -21.14 -23.85
N VAL A 175 0.39 -20.63 -22.73
CA VAL A 175 0.04 -19.30 -22.25
C VAL A 175 1.21 -18.38 -22.56
N LYS A 176 0.93 -17.21 -23.13
CA LYS A 176 1.96 -16.20 -23.46
C LYS A 176 2.86 -15.86 -22.26
N SER A 177 2.26 -15.73 -21.08
CA SER A 177 3.00 -15.48 -19.84
C SER A 177 3.91 -16.63 -19.40
N ASP A 178 3.69 -17.85 -19.88
CA ASP A 178 4.53 -19.02 -19.61
C ASP A 178 5.71 -19.10 -20.61
N GLU A 179 5.51 -18.66 -21.85
CA GLU A 179 6.56 -18.57 -22.87
C GLU A 179 7.51 -17.39 -22.62
N GLU A 180 6.97 -16.24 -22.21
CA GLU A 180 7.74 -15.03 -21.87
C GLU A 180 8.30 -15.06 -20.44
N ARG A 181 8.33 -16.23 -19.77
CA ARG A 181 8.88 -16.34 -18.41
C ARG A 181 10.36 -16.04 -18.44
N GLU A 182 10.71 -14.88 -17.89
CA GLU A 182 12.09 -14.56 -17.57
C GLU A 182 12.59 -15.43 -16.41
N SER A 183 13.91 -15.62 -16.34
CA SER A 183 14.51 -16.34 -15.22
C SER A 183 14.23 -15.62 -13.89
N ILE A 184 14.06 -16.38 -12.81
CA ILE A 184 13.77 -15.84 -11.46
C ILE A 184 14.81 -14.78 -11.07
N THR A 185 16.08 -15.05 -11.34
CA THR A 185 17.18 -14.09 -11.10
C THR A 185 16.95 -12.80 -11.86
N LYS A 186 16.62 -12.86 -13.16
CA LYS A 186 16.36 -11.68 -13.97
C LYS A 186 15.13 -10.91 -13.47
N MET A 187 14.05 -11.59 -13.09
CA MET A 187 12.85 -10.95 -12.53
C MET A 187 13.12 -10.24 -11.20
N ILE A 188 13.93 -10.84 -10.32
CA ILE A 188 14.35 -10.21 -9.07
C ILE A 188 15.24 -9.01 -9.36
N THR A 189 16.25 -9.14 -10.24
CA THR A 189 17.13 -8.04 -10.63
C THR A 189 16.34 -6.87 -11.19
N ILE A 190 15.40 -7.13 -12.10
CA ILE A 190 14.51 -6.09 -12.65
C ILE A 190 13.65 -5.47 -11.56
N SER A 191 13.06 -6.26 -10.68
CA SER A 191 12.19 -5.77 -9.60
C SER A 191 12.94 -4.97 -8.54
N CYS A 192 14.23 -5.22 -8.37
CA CYS A 192 15.09 -4.45 -7.50
C CYS A 192 15.62 -3.19 -8.19
N PHE A 193 16.01 -3.25 -9.47
CA PHE A 193 16.64 -2.13 -10.17
C PHE A 193 15.65 -1.09 -10.71
N ARG A 194 14.58 -1.54 -11.37
CA ARG A 194 13.64 -0.66 -12.08
C ARG A 194 12.98 0.39 -11.18
N PRO A 195 12.57 0.11 -9.93
CA PRO A 195 12.02 1.12 -9.05
C PRO A 195 12.98 2.29 -8.81
N PHE A 196 14.28 2.02 -8.57
CA PHE A 196 15.27 3.08 -8.37
C PHE A 196 15.57 3.85 -9.66
N HIS A 197 15.59 3.15 -10.79
CA HIS A 197 15.70 3.82 -12.09
C HIS A 197 14.54 4.80 -12.29
N LEU A 198 13.28 4.35 -12.13
CA LEU A 198 12.11 5.22 -12.24
C LEU A 198 12.16 6.37 -11.24
N LEU A 199 12.58 6.12 -10.00
CA LEU A 199 12.70 7.17 -8.98
C LEU A 199 13.67 8.28 -9.37
N LEU A 200 14.76 7.96 -10.07
CA LEU A 200 15.79 8.93 -10.46
C LEU A 200 15.56 9.55 -11.83
N THR A 201 14.90 8.83 -12.75
CA THR A 201 14.69 9.30 -14.13
C THR A 201 13.34 9.98 -14.34
N GLU A 202 12.33 9.63 -13.54
CA GLU A 202 10.97 10.13 -13.71
C GLU A 202 10.63 11.16 -12.62
N PRO A 203 10.54 12.46 -12.95
CA PRO A 203 10.24 13.50 -11.97
C PRO A 203 8.90 13.26 -11.25
N VAL A 204 7.90 12.74 -11.95
CA VAL A 204 6.59 12.40 -11.39
C VAL A 204 6.73 11.38 -10.27
N VAL A 205 7.46 10.28 -10.50
CA VAL A 205 7.70 9.25 -9.49
C VAL A 205 8.48 9.82 -8.32
N PHE A 206 9.50 10.64 -8.58
CA PHE A 206 10.29 11.29 -7.53
C PHE A 206 9.44 12.16 -6.60
N PHE A 207 8.71 13.13 -7.15
CA PHE A 207 7.95 14.08 -6.34
C PHE A 207 6.76 13.43 -5.62
N PHE A 208 6.06 12.49 -6.28
CA PHE A 208 4.99 11.74 -5.62
C PHE A 208 5.52 10.83 -4.52
N SER A 209 6.67 10.18 -4.75
CA SER A 209 7.34 9.39 -3.72
C SER A 209 7.77 10.26 -2.55
N LEU A 210 8.36 11.43 -2.79
CA LEU A 210 8.76 12.37 -1.75
C LEU A 210 7.57 12.83 -0.91
N TRP A 211 6.48 13.23 -1.57
CA TRP A 211 5.27 13.75 -0.94
C TRP A 211 4.61 12.74 0.01
N VAL A 212 4.37 11.52 -0.48
CA VAL A 212 3.77 10.46 0.35
C VAL A 212 4.74 9.88 1.37
N SER A 213 6.04 9.90 1.09
CA SER A 213 7.04 9.44 2.08
C SER A 213 7.11 10.41 3.25
N PHE A 214 7.02 11.71 2.99
CA PHE A 214 6.92 12.73 4.03
C PHE A 214 5.64 12.57 4.86
N SER A 215 4.48 12.40 4.23
CA SER A 215 3.21 12.20 4.97
C SER A 215 3.26 10.95 5.85
N TRP A 216 3.93 9.88 5.39
CA TRP A 216 4.14 8.67 6.16
C TRP A 216 5.18 8.83 7.28
N ALA A 217 6.23 9.62 7.04
CA ALA A 217 7.19 9.98 8.08
C ALA A 217 6.50 10.70 9.23
N VAL A 218 5.60 11.65 8.91
CA VAL A 218 4.75 12.34 9.89
C VAL A 218 3.84 11.36 10.63
N LEU A 219 3.19 10.43 9.92
CA LEU A 219 2.35 9.40 10.54
C LEU A 219 3.11 8.57 11.58
N TYR A 220 4.33 8.12 11.25
CA TYR A 220 5.14 7.31 12.17
C TYR A 220 5.74 8.14 13.30
N LEU A 221 6.07 9.40 13.03
CA LEU A 221 6.50 10.35 14.04
C LEU A 221 5.44 10.57 15.12
N GLN A 222 4.14 10.47 14.79
CA GLN A 222 3.06 10.56 15.77
C GLN A 222 3.16 9.49 16.87
N PHE A 223 3.74 8.32 16.58
CA PHE A 223 3.97 7.27 17.60
C PHE A 223 4.88 7.71 18.74
N ILE A 224 5.70 8.73 18.52
CA ILE A 224 6.58 9.31 19.55
C ILE A 224 6.03 10.66 20.00
N ALA A 225 5.59 11.52 19.08
CA ALA A 225 5.11 12.86 19.42
C ALA A 225 3.87 12.85 20.33
N ILE A 226 2.91 11.94 20.10
CA ILE A 226 1.69 11.84 20.93
C ILE A 226 2.06 11.45 22.38
N PRO A 227 2.81 10.36 22.62
CA PRO A 227 3.25 10.05 23.98
C PRO A 227 4.02 11.17 24.65
N ILE A 228 4.94 11.85 23.96
CA ILE A 228 5.70 12.97 24.56
C ILE A 228 4.75 14.08 25.01
N VAL A 229 3.87 14.57 24.13
CA VAL A 229 2.98 15.70 24.44
C VAL A 229 1.99 15.34 25.56
N PHE A 230 1.32 14.18 25.46
CA PHE A 230 0.23 13.83 26.37
C PHE A 230 0.71 13.34 27.74
N SER A 231 1.86 12.65 27.81
CA SER A 231 2.44 12.28 29.11
C SER A 231 3.10 13.47 29.81
N THR A 232 3.77 14.36 29.06
CA THR A 232 4.51 15.49 29.65
C THR A 232 3.59 16.64 30.05
N ASN A 233 2.68 17.07 29.17
CA ASN A 233 1.90 18.30 29.38
C ASN A 233 0.54 18.05 30.05
N TYR A 234 -0.01 16.83 29.91
CA TYR A 234 -1.32 16.45 30.41
C TYR A 234 -1.28 15.32 31.46
N HIS A 235 -0.09 14.78 31.74
CA HIS A 235 0.13 13.70 32.72
C HIS A 235 -0.72 12.45 32.46
N PHE A 236 -0.99 12.15 31.19
CA PHE A 236 -1.74 10.95 30.82
C PHE A 236 -0.94 9.69 31.12
N ASN A 237 -1.63 8.66 31.62
CA ASN A 237 -1.05 7.32 31.75
C ASN A 237 -0.98 6.62 30.38
N VAL A 238 -0.33 5.45 30.33
CA VAL A 238 -0.12 4.68 29.09
C VAL A 238 -1.44 4.35 28.37
N GLU A 239 -2.50 4.01 29.12
CA GLU A 239 -3.83 3.71 28.58
C GLU A 239 -4.46 4.95 27.93
N GLN A 240 -4.45 6.08 28.62
CA GLN A 240 -4.99 7.36 28.14
C GLN A 240 -4.22 7.89 26.94
N THR A 241 -2.89 7.79 26.94
CA THR A 241 -2.06 8.13 25.78
C THR A 241 -2.37 7.23 24.59
N GLY A 242 -2.54 5.93 24.80
CA GLY A 242 -2.97 4.99 23.77
C GLY A 242 -4.34 5.38 23.17
N ALA A 243 -5.28 5.84 24.01
CA ALA A 243 -6.60 6.27 23.57
C ALA A 243 -6.58 7.49 22.63
N VAL A 244 -5.56 8.36 22.69
CA VAL A 244 -5.41 9.50 21.75
C VAL A 244 -5.24 9.01 20.31
N PHE A 245 -4.63 7.83 20.09
CA PHE A 245 -4.51 7.24 18.75
C PHE A 245 -5.86 6.82 18.14
N ALA A 246 -6.95 6.80 18.91
CA ALA A 246 -8.31 6.68 18.38
C ALA A 246 -8.60 7.81 17.38
N ALA A 247 -8.02 8.99 17.54
CA ALA A 247 -8.16 10.10 16.59
C ALA A 247 -7.63 9.74 15.18
N VAL A 248 -6.55 8.96 15.09
CA VAL A 248 -6.01 8.45 13.82
C VAL A 248 -7.03 7.51 13.18
N SER A 249 -7.59 6.58 13.96
CA SER A 249 -8.61 5.64 13.49
C SER A 249 -9.91 6.35 13.05
N ILE A 250 -10.37 7.34 13.81
CA ILE A 250 -11.55 8.16 13.47
C ILE A 250 -11.28 8.97 12.20
N GLY A 251 -10.10 9.59 12.08
CA GLY A 251 -9.70 10.31 10.87
C GLY A 251 -9.74 9.42 9.63
N ALA A 252 -9.23 8.19 9.71
CA ALA A 252 -9.30 7.22 8.62
C ALA A 252 -10.75 6.79 8.28
N LEU A 253 -11.60 6.59 9.30
CA LEU A 253 -13.01 6.25 9.11
C LEU A 253 -13.82 7.39 8.48
N LEU A 254 -13.46 8.65 8.73
CA LEU A 254 -14.09 9.80 8.08
C LEU A 254 -13.57 10.02 6.66
N ALA A 255 -12.27 9.85 6.43
CA ALA A 255 -11.64 10.05 5.12
C ALA A 255 -12.08 9.02 4.07
N THR A 256 -12.31 7.76 4.49
CA THR A 256 -12.72 6.67 3.58
C THR A 256 -14.03 6.97 2.84
N PRO A 257 -15.19 7.20 3.50
CA PRO A 257 -16.44 7.52 2.82
C PRO A 257 -16.38 8.86 2.09
N LEU A 258 -15.62 9.83 2.61
CA LEU A 258 -15.42 11.13 1.97
C LEU A 258 -14.79 10.95 0.58
N SER A 259 -13.72 10.15 0.47
CA SER A 259 -13.06 9.87 -0.81
C SER A 259 -13.96 9.14 -1.82
N ILE A 260 -14.81 8.22 -1.33
CA ILE A 260 -15.77 7.49 -2.17
C ILE A 260 -16.88 8.43 -2.69
N TYR A 261 -17.38 9.32 -1.82
CA TYR A 261 -18.41 10.28 -2.20
C TYR A 261 -17.90 11.31 -3.21
N GLN A 262 -16.68 11.82 -3.01
CA GLN A 262 -16.04 12.78 -3.89
C GLN A 262 -15.92 12.28 -5.32
N GLU A 263 -15.49 11.02 -5.50
CA GLU A 263 -15.38 10.44 -6.84
C GLU A 263 -16.75 10.33 -7.52
N LYS A 264 -17.78 9.85 -6.80
CA LYS A 264 -19.15 9.77 -7.32
C LYS A 264 -19.69 11.16 -7.69
N PHE A 265 -19.38 12.16 -6.89
CA PHE A 265 -19.76 13.54 -7.15
C PHE A 265 -19.03 14.12 -8.38
N ALA A 266 -17.73 13.85 -8.50
CA ALA A 266 -16.92 14.25 -9.66
C ALA A 266 -17.43 13.65 -10.98
N MET A 267 -17.81 12.38 -10.96
CA MET A 267 -18.43 11.70 -12.10
C MET A 267 -19.76 12.34 -12.50
N ARG A 268 -20.62 12.67 -11.51
CA ARG A 268 -21.93 13.31 -11.78
C ARG A 268 -21.83 14.69 -12.42
N ILE A 269 -20.78 15.44 -12.10
CA ILE A 269 -20.56 16.80 -12.64
C ILE A 269 -19.86 16.76 -14.01
N GLY A 270 -19.44 15.58 -14.49
CA GLY A 270 -18.71 15.44 -15.75
C GLY A 270 -17.29 16.03 -15.70
N LYS A 271 -16.78 16.32 -14.49
CA LYS A 271 -15.42 16.83 -14.25
C LYS A 271 -14.38 15.72 -14.09
N MET A 272 -14.81 14.46 -14.03
CA MET A 272 -13.89 13.34 -14.10
C MET A 272 -13.42 13.17 -15.54
N SER A 273 -12.31 13.82 -15.84
CA SER A 273 -11.55 13.58 -17.06
C SER A 273 -11.18 12.09 -17.14
N SER A 274 -11.14 11.53 -18.35
CA SER A 274 -10.52 10.22 -18.62
C SER A 274 -9.01 10.19 -18.33
N THR A 275 -8.43 11.35 -17.98
CA THR A 275 -7.03 11.49 -17.64
C THR A 275 -6.76 11.29 -16.14
N PRO A 276 -5.60 10.70 -15.76
CA PRO A 276 -5.20 10.52 -14.36
C PRO A 276 -5.22 11.80 -13.51
N GLU A 277 -4.97 12.96 -14.12
CA GLU A 277 -4.96 14.27 -13.46
C GLU A 277 -6.35 14.69 -12.95
N GLY A 278 -7.43 14.23 -13.61
CA GLY A 278 -8.81 14.51 -13.19
C GLY A 278 -9.14 13.97 -11.79
N ARG A 279 -8.39 12.96 -11.32
CA ARG A 279 -8.55 12.37 -9.98
C ARG A 279 -7.86 13.18 -8.88
N LEU A 280 -6.91 14.05 -9.22
CA LEU A 280 -6.11 14.80 -8.24
C LEU A 280 -6.81 16.05 -7.68
N TYR A 281 -7.85 16.57 -8.34
CA TYR A 281 -8.49 17.84 -7.95
C TYR A 281 -8.97 17.88 -6.50
N PHE A 282 -9.61 16.81 -6.02
CA PHE A 282 -10.09 16.74 -4.64
C PHE A 282 -8.93 16.54 -3.66
N THR A 283 -7.94 15.73 -4.03
CA THR A 283 -6.72 15.52 -3.24
C THR A 283 -5.94 16.82 -3.04
N CYS A 284 -5.89 17.70 -4.04
CA CYS A 284 -5.24 19.00 -3.93
C CYS A 284 -5.81 19.84 -2.77
N ALA A 285 -7.12 19.76 -2.52
CA ALA A 285 -7.76 20.45 -1.40
C ALA A 285 -7.58 19.68 -0.08
N GLU A 286 -7.83 18.38 -0.08
CA GLU A 286 -7.78 17.55 1.13
C GLU A 286 -6.37 17.42 1.72
N SER A 287 -5.34 17.39 0.87
CA SER A 287 -3.95 17.25 1.32
C SER A 287 -3.47 18.43 2.18
N ILE A 288 -4.14 19.60 2.09
CA ILE A 288 -3.89 20.78 2.94
C ILE A 288 -4.25 20.50 4.41
N LEU A 289 -5.13 19.52 4.68
CA LEU A 289 -5.45 19.11 6.06
C LEU A 289 -4.24 18.55 6.80
N LEU A 290 -3.25 17.99 6.10
CA LEU A 290 -2.00 17.54 6.73
C LEU A 290 -1.23 18.71 7.37
N PRO A 291 -0.79 19.75 6.63
CA PRO A 291 -0.11 20.88 7.24
C PRO A 291 -0.98 21.63 8.23
N ILE A 292 -2.29 21.80 7.98
CA ILE A 292 -3.21 22.41 8.96
C ILE A 292 -3.19 21.63 10.27
N GLY A 293 -3.34 20.30 10.22
CA GLY A 293 -3.29 19.44 11.40
C GLY A 293 -1.94 19.53 12.13
N LEU A 294 -0.83 19.68 11.41
CA LEU A 294 0.50 19.84 12.02
C LEU A 294 0.65 21.17 12.75
N PHE A 295 0.32 22.29 12.11
CA PHE A 295 0.34 23.61 12.78
C PHE A 295 -0.61 23.63 13.97
N TRP A 296 -1.82 23.11 13.78
CA TRP A 296 -2.82 23.02 14.84
C TRP A 296 -2.30 22.21 16.03
N PHE A 297 -1.73 21.02 15.80
CA PHE A 297 -1.18 20.19 16.87
C PHE A 297 -0.08 20.91 17.65
N GLY A 298 0.89 21.51 16.95
CA GLY A 298 2.01 22.22 17.59
C GLY A 298 1.57 23.37 18.48
N TRP A 299 0.67 24.22 17.97
CA TRP A 299 0.19 25.42 18.65
C TRP A 299 -0.93 25.16 19.67
N THR A 300 -1.36 23.91 19.83
CA THR A 300 -2.35 23.51 20.85
C THR A 300 -1.83 22.48 21.83
N SER A 301 -0.54 22.14 21.74
CA SER A 301 0.14 21.23 22.66
C SER A 301 0.54 21.89 23.99
N PHE A 302 -0.08 22.99 24.42
CA PHE A 302 0.22 23.64 25.69
C PHE A 302 -0.65 23.08 26.83
N SER A 303 -0.14 23.02 28.06
CA SER A 303 -0.91 22.56 29.23
C SER A 303 -2.14 23.42 29.55
N SER A 304 -2.21 24.66 29.03
CA SER A 304 -3.36 25.55 29.19
C SER A 304 -4.52 25.23 28.24
N VAL A 305 -4.26 24.54 27.13
CA VAL A 305 -5.26 24.18 26.14
C VAL A 305 -5.86 22.82 26.51
N PRO A 306 -7.17 22.58 26.32
CA PRO A 306 -7.75 21.26 26.59
C PRO A 306 -7.16 20.16 25.68
N TRP A 307 -6.86 18.99 26.25
CA TRP A 307 -6.26 17.83 25.56
C TRP A 307 -7.02 17.39 24.29
N ILE A 308 -8.32 17.66 24.22
CA ILE A 308 -9.16 17.31 23.07
C ILE A 308 -8.74 18.07 21.81
N VAL A 309 -8.21 19.29 21.94
CA VAL A 309 -7.84 20.15 20.81
C VAL A 309 -6.66 19.57 20.01
N PRO A 310 -5.50 19.24 20.62
CA PRO A 310 -4.42 18.56 19.90
C PRO A 310 -4.83 17.15 19.44
N THR A 311 -5.77 16.49 20.14
CA THR A 311 -6.32 15.19 19.71
C THR A 311 -7.08 15.31 18.38
N ILE A 312 -7.92 16.34 18.21
CA ILE A 312 -8.63 16.59 16.95
C ILE A 312 -7.65 16.97 15.84
N ALA A 313 -6.58 17.72 16.17
CA ALA A 313 -5.53 18.08 15.21
C ALA A 313 -4.84 16.83 14.62
N VAL A 314 -4.61 15.79 15.45
CA VAL A 314 -4.11 14.48 14.99
C VAL A 314 -5.05 13.88 13.95
N GLY A 315 -6.35 13.80 14.25
CA GLY A 315 -7.35 13.28 13.31
C GLY A 315 -7.42 14.08 11.99
N CYS A 316 -7.35 15.41 12.07
CA CYS A 316 -7.28 16.29 10.90
C CYS A 316 -6.04 15.97 10.03
N SER A 317 -4.87 15.85 10.64
CA SER A 317 -3.64 15.47 9.94
C SER A 317 -3.74 14.09 9.28
N THR A 318 -4.42 13.13 9.93
CA THR A 318 -4.63 11.79 9.40
C THR A 318 -5.52 11.80 8.15
N ILE A 319 -6.55 12.65 8.09
CA ILE A 319 -7.37 12.81 6.87
C ILE A 319 -6.49 13.30 5.70
N GLY A 320 -5.61 14.26 5.95
CA GLY A 320 -4.64 14.71 4.95
C GLY A 320 -3.69 13.61 4.51
N ILE A 321 -3.12 12.83 5.45
CA ILE A 321 -2.24 11.68 5.17
C ILE A 321 -2.96 10.63 4.33
N PHE A 322 -4.23 10.33 4.65
CA PHE A 322 -5.08 9.42 3.88
C PHE A 322 -5.18 9.85 2.43
N SER A 323 -5.54 11.13 2.19
CA SER A 323 -5.75 11.64 0.85
C SER A 323 -4.46 11.58 0.01
N ILE A 324 -3.33 11.99 0.61
CA ILE A 324 -2.00 11.93 -0.03
C ILE A 324 -1.64 10.47 -0.39
N TYR A 325 -1.87 9.54 0.54
CA TYR A 325 -1.55 8.13 0.33
C TYR A 325 -2.37 7.51 -0.81
N LEU A 326 -3.69 7.73 -0.80
CA LEU A 326 -4.59 7.22 -1.82
C LEU A 326 -4.27 7.80 -3.20
N ALA A 327 -4.05 9.11 -3.29
CA ALA A 327 -3.74 9.78 -4.55
C ALA A 327 -2.41 9.35 -5.13
N ALA A 328 -1.37 9.21 -4.31
CA ALA A 328 -0.07 8.75 -4.78
C ALA A 328 -0.15 7.34 -5.36
N PHE A 329 -0.93 6.46 -4.72
CA PHE A 329 -1.13 5.10 -5.18
C PHE A 329 -1.90 5.06 -6.51
N ASN A 330 -3.06 5.72 -6.58
CA ASN A 330 -3.92 5.72 -7.76
C ASN A 330 -3.22 6.37 -8.97
N TYR A 331 -2.59 7.53 -8.77
CA TYR A 331 -1.96 8.27 -9.86
C TYR A 331 -0.78 7.51 -10.48
N LEU A 332 0.08 6.89 -9.66
CA LEU A 332 1.18 6.07 -10.15
C LEU A 332 0.68 4.78 -10.82
N ALA A 333 -0.40 4.20 -10.31
CA ALA A 333 -1.02 3.03 -10.93
C ALA A 333 -1.60 3.34 -12.31
N ASP A 334 -2.26 4.49 -12.46
CA ASP A 334 -2.93 4.90 -13.69
C ASP A 334 -1.96 5.45 -14.73
N THR A 335 -0.88 6.13 -14.33
CA THR A 335 0.05 6.75 -15.29
C THR A 335 1.04 5.76 -15.90
N TYR A 336 1.52 4.79 -15.11
CA TYR A 336 2.61 3.89 -15.51
C TYR A 336 2.15 2.51 -15.98
N HIS A 337 0.85 2.17 -15.87
CA HIS A 337 0.23 0.91 -16.32
C HIS A 337 1.12 -0.34 -16.15
N ARG A 338 1.79 -0.81 -17.22
CA ARG A 338 2.69 -1.97 -17.22
C ARG A 338 3.83 -1.86 -16.19
N TYR A 339 4.29 -0.64 -15.91
CA TYR A 339 5.36 -0.35 -14.95
C TYR A 339 4.82 0.18 -13.60
N ALA A 340 3.50 0.21 -13.40
CA ALA A 340 2.86 0.68 -12.16
C ALA A 340 3.45 0.01 -10.90
N SER A 341 3.59 -1.33 -10.92
CA SER A 341 4.15 -2.09 -9.80
C SER A 341 5.57 -1.63 -9.42
N SER A 342 6.38 -1.19 -10.39
CA SER A 342 7.73 -0.71 -10.14
C SER A 342 7.74 0.73 -9.61
N ALA A 343 6.87 1.61 -10.12
CA ALA A 343 6.72 2.97 -9.60
C ALA A 343 6.19 2.98 -8.15
N ILE A 344 5.18 2.15 -7.86
CA ILE A 344 4.63 1.97 -6.51
C ILE A 344 5.67 1.33 -5.58
N ALA A 345 6.49 0.40 -6.07
CA ALA A 345 7.59 -0.15 -5.27
C ALA A 345 8.63 0.91 -4.87
N ALA A 346 8.95 1.86 -5.77
CA ALA A 346 9.86 2.97 -5.49
C ALA A 346 9.30 3.88 -4.39
N GLN A 347 8.03 4.26 -4.55
CA GLN A 347 7.29 5.05 -3.57
C GLN A 347 7.23 4.33 -2.21
N SER A 348 6.92 3.03 -2.19
CA SER A 348 6.85 2.23 -0.97
C SER A 348 8.21 2.12 -0.26
N PHE A 349 9.31 2.00 -1.02
CA PHE A 349 10.66 2.02 -0.48
C PHE A 349 10.94 3.32 0.27
N CYS A 350 10.77 4.47 -0.40
CA CYS A 350 10.99 5.78 0.21
C CYS A 350 10.12 5.97 1.46
N ARG A 351 8.86 5.54 1.40
CA ARG A 351 7.89 5.62 2.49
C ARG A 351 8.33 4.85 3.73
N ASN A 352 8.79 3.61 3.54
CA ASN A 352 9.23 2.76 4.64
C ASN A 352 10.58 3.23 5.23
N VAL A 353 11.49 3.76 4.40
CA VAL A 353 12.75 4.36 4.87
C VAL A 353 12.46 5.60 5.73
N MET A 354 11.61 6.52 5.25
CA MET A 354 11.25 7.72 6.00
C MET A 354 10.50 7.39 7.28
N GLY A 355 9.58 6.42 7.24
CA GLY A 355 8.88 5.92 8.43
C GLY A 355 9.80 5.26 9.47
N ALA A 356 10.95 4.70 9.04
CA ALA A 356 11.95 4.15 9.96
C ALA A 356 12.87 5.24 10.56
N VAL A 357 13.24 6.25 9.77
CA VAL A 357 14.21 7.28 10.16
C VAL A 357 13.59 8.38 11.03
N PHE A 358 12.38 8.87 10.69
CA PHE A 358 11.78 10.02 11.36
C PHE A 358 11.51 9.81 12.87
N PRO A 359 11.03 8.63 13.31
CA PRO A 359 10.88 8.35 14.74
C PRO A 359 12.19 8.53 15.51
N LEU A 360 13.34 8.13 14.94
CA LEU A 360 14.64 8.21 15.62
C LEU A 360 15.05 9.65 15.96
N VAL A 361 14.66 10.62 15.13
CA VAL A 361 14.98 12.04 15.34
C VAL A 361 13.87 12.81 16.07
N THR A 362 12.71 12.19 16.30
CA THR A 362 11.52 12.87 16.85
C THR A 362 11.76 13.38 18.27
N ASN A 363 12.31 12.54 19.16
CA ASN A 363 12.62 12.95 20.53
C ASN A 363 13.55 14.18 20.57
N ALA A 364 14.64 14.13 19.81
CA ALA A 364 15.59 15.24 19.74
C ALA A 364 14.95 16.51 19.16
N MET A 365 14.13 16.37 18.12
CA MET A 365 13.45 17.51 17.51
C MET A 365 12.47 18.20 18.47
N PHE A 366 11.61 17.44 19.15
CA PHE A 366 10.61 18.00 20.06
C PHE A 366 11.22 18.57 21.34
N ASN A 367 12.28 17.95 21.87
CA ASN A 367 12.96 18.44 23.08
C ASN A 367 13.79 19.70 22.80
N ASN A 368 14.45 19.81 21.64
CA ASN A 368 15.34 20.93 21.33
C ASN A 368 14.61 22.14 20.72
N LEU A 369 13.64 21.93 19.83
CA LEU A 369 12.90 23.01 19.18
C LEU A 369 11.65 23.42 19.99
N GLY A 370 11.13 22.52 20.82
CA GLY A 370 9.82 22.67 21.46
C GLY A 370 8.66 22.30 20.52
N TYR A 371 7.49 22.04 21.11
CA TYR A 371 6.31 21.53 20.39
C TYR A 371 5.87 22.44 19.22
N PRO A 372 5.69 23.77 19.39
CA PRO A 372 5.18 24.60 18.31
C PRO A 372 6.14 24.74 17.13
N ALA A 373 7.44 24.89 17.40
CA ALA A 373 8.44 25.06 16.36
C ALA A 373 8.71 23.75 15.60
N ALA A 374 8.81 22.61 16.30
CA ALA A 374 8.95 21.30 15.68
C ALA A 374 7.78 20.99 14.72
N SER A 375 6.55 21.19 15.19
CA SER A 375 5.36 21.01 14.37
C SER A 375 5.23 22.03 13.24
N SER A 376 5.66 23.28 13.44
CA SER A 376 5.64 24.31 12.40
C SER A 376 6.67 24.02 11.29
N LEU A 377 7.83 23.46 11.63
CA LEU A 377 8.82 22.99 10.64
C LEU A 377 8.22 21.90 9.75
N LEU A 378 7.59 20.88 10.36
CA LEU A 378 6.92 19.82 9.61
C LEU A 378 5.73 20.38 8.78
N GLY A 379 4.94 21.28 9.37
CA GLY A 379 3.84 21.95 8.69
C GLY A 379 4.30 22.72 7.46
N GLY A 380 5.39 23.48 7.57
CA GLY A 380 5.99 24.23 6.46
C GLY A 380 6.47 23.33 5.32
N ILE A 381 7.16 22.24 5.63
CA ILE A 381 7.55 21.23 4.62
C ILE A 381 6.29 20.61 3.98
N GLY A 382 5.27 20.31 4.79
CA GLY A 382 3.97 19.83 4.33
C GLY A 382 3.33 20.78 3.31
N VAL A 383 3.28 22.08 3.60
CA VAL A 383 2.76 23.10 2.68
C VAL A 383 3.52 23.09 1.35
N LEU A 384 4.86 23.08 1.39
CA LEU A 384 5.67 23.02 0.18
C LEU A 384 5.37 21.79 -0.67
N LEU A 385 5.22 20.62 -0.03
CA LEU A 385 4.93 19.38 -0.75
C LEU A 385 3.48 19.30 -1.23
N THR A 386 2.53 19.97 -0.58
CA THR A 386 1.14 20.06 -1.09
C THR A 386 1.00 20.83 -2.39
N ILE A 387 2.02 21.58 -2.82
CA ILE A 387 2.06 22.23 -4.14
C ILE A 387 2.28 21.21 -5.28
N VAL A 388 2.94 20.08 -5.00
CA VAL A 388 3.26 19.04 -6.00
C VAL A 388 2.05 18.59 -6.83
N PRO A 389 0.92 18.15 -6.24
CA PRO A 389 -0.24 17.72 -7.03
C PRO A 389 -0.85 18.86 -7.86
N TRP A 390 -0.81 20.12 -7.39
CA TRP A 390 -1.28 21.27 -8.17
C TRP A 390 -0.47 21.47 -9.45
N VAL A 391 0.86 21.29 -9.38
CA VAL A 391 1.73 21.37 -10.56
C VAL A 391 1.34 20.32 -11.60
N LEU A 392 1.00 19.09 -11.19
CA LEU A 392 0.56 18.05 -12.13
C LEU A 392 -0.86 18.29 -12.66
N VAL A 393 -1.76 18.87 -11.87
CA VAL A 393 -3.10 19.24 -12.38
C VAL A 393 -2.99 20.25 -13.52
N PHE A 394 -2.09 21.22 -13.43
CA PHE A 394 -1.94 22.25 -14.47
C PHE A 394 -0.98 21.87 -15.61
N TYR A 395 0.11 21.14 -15.30
CA TYR A 395 1.19 20.85 -16.25
C TYR A 395 1.37 19.34 -16.55
N GLY A 396 0.52 18.48 -16.01
CA GLY A 396 0.61 17.02 -16.12
C GLY A 396 0.80 16.49 -17.54
N PRO A 397 -0.03 16.90 -18.53
CA PRO A 397 0.13 16.46 -19.91
C PRO A 397 1.49 16.81 -20.51
N GLN A 398 2.02 18.00 -20.20
CA GLN A 398 3.32 18.47 -20.69
C GLN A 398 4.48 17.71 -20.03
N ILE A 399 4.35 17.39 -18.75
CA ILE A 399 5.34 16.63 -17.99
C ILE A 399 5.36 15.17 -18.46
N ARG A 400 4.19 14.57 -18.70
CA ARG A 400 4.07 13.21 -19.23
C ARG A 400 4.60 13.06 -20.64
N ALA A 401 4.35 14.03 -21.52
CA ALA A 401 4.87 14.02 -22.89
C ALA A 401 6.42 13.98 -22.95
N ARG A 402 7.09 14.51 -21.91
CA ARG A 402 8.56 14.47 -21.78
C ARG A 402 9.10 13.17 -21.19
N SER A 403 8.25 12.35 -20.58
CA SER A 403 8.65 11.04 -20.03
C SER A 403 8.70 10.00 -21.15
N LYS A 404 9.88 9.39 -21.34
CA LYS A 404 10.04 8.32 -22.35
C LYS A 404 9.13 7.13 -22.06
N PHE A 405 8.96 6.76 -20.79
CA PHE A 405 8.15 5.61 -20.38
C PHE A 405 6.64 5.87 -20.45
N ALA A 406 6.19 7.08 -20.11
CA ALA A 406 4.77 7.44 -20.24
C ALA A 406 4.38 7.64 -21.72
N SER A 407 5.27 8.21 -22.53
CA SER A 407 5.04 8.43 -23.97
C SER A 407 5.05 7.13 -24.78
N GLU A 408 5.86 6.14 -24.42
CA GLU A 408 5.88 4.82 -25.08
C GLU A 408 4.54 4.08 -24.92
N ILE A 409 3.82 4.31 -23.81
CA ILE A 409 2.49 3.75 -23.56
C ILE A 409 1.40 4.53 -24.31
N MET A 410 1.53 5.85 -24.43
CA MET A 410 0.57 6.69 -25.19
C MET A 410 0.58 6.39 -26.70
N ASN A 411 1.70 5.91 -27.26
CA ASN A 411 1.83 5.59 -28.68
C ASN A 411 1.33 4.17 -29.06
N GLN A 412 0.78 3.40 -28.11
CA GLN A 412 0.24 2.05 -28.34
C GLN A 412 -1.29 1.99 -28.40
N HIS A 413 -1.95 3.14 -28.31
CA HIS A 413 -3.36 3.34 -28.66
C HIS A 413 -3.42 4.21 -29.92
#